data_AF-A0A3B9IYJ9-F1
#
_entry.id   AF-A0A3B9IYJ9-F1
#
_cell.length_a   1.000
_cell.length_b   1.000
_cell.length_c   1.000
_cell.angle_alpha   90.00
_cell.angle_beta   90.00
_cell.angle_gamma   90.00
#
_symmetry.space_group_name_H-M   'P 1'
#
loop_
_entity.id
_entity.type
_entity.pdbx_description
1 polymer ?
#
loop_
_entity_poly.entity_id
_entity_poly.type
_entity_poly.pdbx_seq_one_letter_code
_entity_poly.pdbx_strand_id
1 'polypeptide(L)'
;MDKNNKNNDDEKLHISRSVFENARDIRQKKTEEEALRQQELQKKLAERERKKREERDKRLEEERKELIRLKQGIIQESEIIHEEQPEEIKLSFFQKIGNFFYHSKWWLGMGLAVAFIVVFLTISLVNKPRPDMIILFIAENQTVCEESALDKYIASFSDDNNNNGETLVSLYYIPYTDNPQKNYANGVDTKLTAELQSADSVIVFGNNKIEDVLNPDDVFVDLSKIYPDNPNVDSYKFMVENTDIAEKIGVDKKDVKDGLFIALRQPRKLMYSSKDKMQETYDRDFKVFDKIVNDLSE
;
A
#
# COMPACT_ATOMS: atom_id res chain seq x y z
N MET A 1 22.66 -70.61 69.55
CA MET A 1 21.37 -70.98 70.16
C MET A 1 20.31 -70.08 69.57
N ASP A 2 19.23 -70.51 68.94
CA ASP A 2 18.73 -71.81 68.50
C ASP A 2 17.62 -71.50 67.48
N LYS A 3 17.44 -72.36 66.46
CA LYS A 3 16.13 -72.64 65.86
C LYS A 3 16.21 -73.76 64.80
N ASN A 4 15.59 -74.88 65.16
CA ASN A 4 15.02 -75.96 64.35
C ASN A 4 13.58 -76.11 64.93
N ASN A 5 12.49 -76.56 64.30
CA ASN A 5 12.21 -77.40 63.13
C ASN A 5 10.67 -77.27 62.90
N LYS A 6 10.16 -76.96 61.70
CA LYS A 6 9.36 -77.81 60.77
C LYS A 6 8.36 -78.83 61.34
N ASN A 7 7.09 -78.77 60.89
CA ASN A 7 6.50 -79.67 59.85
C ASN A 7 4.95 -79.58 59.80
N ASN A 8 4.37 -79.54 58.59
CA ASN A 8 3.10 -80.18 58.18
C ASN A 8 2.77 -79.86 56.70
N ASP A 9 2.85 -80.89 55.84
CA ASP A 9 2.31 -80.97 54.47
C ASP A 9 1.38 -82.21 54.40
N ASP A 10 0.46 -82.25 53.41
CA ASP A 10 -0.26 -83.44 52.89
C ASP A 10 -1.82 -83.44 52.88
N GLU A 11 -2.51 -82.30 52.74
CA GLU A 11 -3.97 -82.28 52.45
C GLU A 11 -4.40 -81.43 51.23
N LYS A 12 -3.47 -80.93 50.40
CA LYS A 12 -3.75 -79.88 49.40
C LYS A 12 -3.86 -80.31 47.92
N LEU A 13 -3.93 -81.61 47.61
CA LEU A 13 -3.68 -82.08 46.23
C LEU A 13 -4.88 -82.53 45.37
N HIS A 14 -6.13 -82.51 45.85
CA HIS A 14 -7.28 -82.99 45.02
C HIS A 14 -8.45 -82.03 44.76
N ILE A 15 -8.45 -80.82 45.34
CA ILE A 15 -9.55 -79.83 45.17
C ILE A 15 -9.25 -78.82 44.05
N SER A 16 -7.99 -78.67 43.65
CA SER A 16 -7.52 -77.57 42.79
C SER A 16 -7.71 -77.78 41.28
N ARG A 17 -7.92 -79.01 40.78
CA ARG A 17 -8.17 -79.26 39.34
C ARG A 17 -9.60 -78.93 38.89
N SER A 18 -10.61 -79.16 39.73
CA SER A 18 -12.04 -79.02 39.35
C SER A 18 -12.55 -77.56 39.31
N VAL A 19 -11.98 -76.66 40.11
CA VAL A 19 -12.43 -75.26 40.20
C VAL A 19 -11.96 -74.44 38.99
N PHE A 20 -10.79 -74.75 38.44
CA PHE A 20 -10.19 -74.00 37.32
C PHE A 20 -10.82 -74.32 35.96
N GLU A 21 -11.23 -75.57 35.71
CA GLU A 21 -11.97 -75.95 34.50
C GLU A 21 -13.37 -75.33 34.49
N ASN A 22 -14.10 -75.42 35.62
CA ASN A 22 -15.40 -74.78 35.78
C ASN A 22 -15.33 -73.25 35.62
N ALA A 23 -14.27 -72.59 36.13
CA ALA A 23 -14.09 -71.16 35.97
C ALA A 23 -13.79 -70.74 34.51
N ARG A 24 -13.10 -71.58 33.73
CA ARG A 24 -12.84 -71.34 32.30
C ARG A 24 -14.12 -71.48 31.47
N ASP A 25 -14.92 -72.51 31.72
CA ASP A 25 -16.18 -72.74 31.00
C ASP A 25 -17.22 -71.65 31.30
N ILE A 26 -17.32 -71.19 32.55
CA ILE A 26 -18.19 -70.06 32.92
C ILE A 26 -17.75 -68.77 32.22
N ARG A 27 -16.44 -68.55 32.09
CA ARG A 27 -15.90 -67.35 31.42
C ARG A 27 -16.15 -67.41 29.91
N GLN A 28 -15.95 -68.56 29.27
CA GLN A 28 -16.25 -68.75 27.85
C GLN A 28 -17.74 -68.58 27.55
N LYS A 29 -18.63 -69.20 28.34
CA LYS A 29 -20.08 -69.01 28.21
C LYS A 29 -20.51 -67.56 28.39
N LYS A 30 -19.95 -66.83 29.36
CA LYS A 30 -20.22 -65.39 29.53
C LYS A 30 -19.76 -64.57 28.33
N THR A 31 -18.58 -64.86 27.77
CA THR A 31 -18.09 -64.14 26.58
C THR A 31 -18.94 -64.43 25.34
N GLU A 32 -19.40 -65.66 25.14
CA GLU A 32 -20.33 -66.02 24.06
C GLU A 32 -21.70 -65.35 24.24
N GLU A 33 -22.23 -65.31 25.46
CA GLU A 33 -23.50 -64.65 25.77
C GLU A 33 -23.41 -63.12 25.59
N GLU A 34 -22.30 -62.49 25.97
CA GLU A 34 -22.03 -61.07 25.71
C GLU A 34 -21.90 -60.77 24.22
N ALA A 35 -21.21 -61.63 23.45
CA ALA A 35 -21.08 -61.50 22.00
C ALA A 35 -22.46 -61.62 21.30
N LEU A 36 -23.30 -62.58 21.73
CA LEU A 36 -24.67 -62.72 21.25
C LEU A 36 -25.53 -61.49 21.57
N ARG A 37 -25.47 -60.97 22.81
CA ARG A 37 -26.18 -59.73 23.19
C ARG A 37 -25.72 -58.52 22.38
N GLN A 38 -24.41 -58.39 22.13
CA GLN A 38 -23.88 -57.33 21.28
C GLN A 38 -24.36 -57.46 19.83
N GLN A 39 -24.42 -58.68 19.29
CA GLN A 39 -24.91 -58.95 17.94
C GLN A 39 -26.41 -58.64 17.80
N GLU A 40 -27.22 -58.97 18.80
CA GLU A 40 -28.64 -58.62 18.84
C GLU A 40 -28.86 -57.10 18.94
N LEU A 41 -28.08 -56.40 19.76
CA LEU A 41 -28.12 -54.94 19.86
C LEU A 41 -27.75 -54.28 18.53
N GLN A 42 -26.71 -54.76 17.84
CA GLN A 42 -26.33 -54.27 16.52
C GLN A 42 -27.45 -54.48 15.49
N LYS A 43 -28.09 -55.66 15.48
CA LYS A 43 -29.24 -55.93 14.59
C LYS A 43 -30.41 -54.99 14.88
N LYS A 44 -30.75 -54.75 16.15
CA LYS A 44 -31.82 -53.82 16.54
C LYS A 44 -31.52 -52.36 16.15
N LEU A 45 -30.27 -51.94 16.28
CA LEU A 45 -29.84 -50.60 15.86
C LEU A 45 -29.92 -50.45 14.34
N ALA A 46 -29.44 -51.44 13.58
CA ALA A 46 -29.52 -51.45 12.12
C ALA A 46 -30.98 -51.43 11.62
N GLU A 47 -31.89 -52.16 12.28
CA GLU A 47 -33.31 -52.14 11.92
C GLU A 47 -33.97 -50.79 12.21
N ARG A 48 -33.63 -50.14 13.35
CA ARG A 48 -34.10 -48.79 13.67
C ARG A 48 -33.57 -47.75 12.68
N GLU A 49 -32.32 -47.84 12.28
CA GLU A 49 -31.75 -46.94 11.26
C GLU A 49 -32.43 -47.13 9.91
N ARG A 50 -32.69 -48.38 9.48
CA ARG A 50 -33.42 -48.65 8.25
C ARG A 50 -34.83 -48.05 8.28
N LYS A 51 -35.59 -48.26 9.35
CA LYS A 51 -36.93 -47.66 9.50
C LYS A 51 -36.90 -46.13 9.46
N LYS A 52 -35.94 -45.49 10.14
CA LYS A 52 -35.77 -44.04 10.09
C LYS A 52 -35.43 -43.52 8.69
N ARG A 53 -34.63 -44.27 7.92
CA ARG A 53 -34.31 -43.92 6.52
C ARG A 53 -35.55 -44.06 5.64
N GLU A 54 -36.29 -45.15 5.77
CA GLU A 54 -37.53 -45.38 5.02
C GLU A 54 -38.60 -44.33 5.32
N GLU A 55 -38.77 -43.93 6.59
CA GLU A 55 -39.67 -42.83 6.98
C GLU A 55 -39.23 -41.49 6.41
N ARG A 56 -37.93 -41.21 6.42
CA ARG A 56 -37.37 -39.97 5.84
C ARG A 56 -37.57 -39.95 4.32
N ASP A 57 -37.33 -41.05 3.64
CA ASP A 57 -37.48 -41.15 2.18
C ASP A 57 -38.95 -40.99 1.78
N LYS A 58 -39.89 -41.58 2.54
CA LYS A 58 -41.33 -41.36 2.33
C LYS A 58 -41.73 -39.90 2.51
N ARG A 59 -41.25 -39.22 3.56
CA ARG A 59 -41.52 -37.78 3.77
C ARG A 59 -40.99 -36.93 2.62
N LEU A 60 -39.77 -37.23 2.14
CA LEU A 60 -39.18 -36.52 1.00
C LEU A 60 -39.95 -36.76 -0.31
N GLU A 61 -40.48 -37.96 -0.52
CA GLU A 61 -41.34 -38.24 -1.69
C GLU A 61 -42.68 -37.50 -1.62
N GLU A 62 -43.28 -37.39 -0.43
CA GLU A 62 -44.51 -36.62 -0.21
C GLU A 62 -44.27 -35.11 -0.44
N GLU A 63 -43.23 -34.54 0.17
CA GLU A 63 -42.83 -33.13 -0.04
C GLU A 63 -42.56 -32.85 -1.54
N ARG A 64 -41.88 -33.76 -2.25
CA ARG A 64 -41.65 -33.64 -3.70
C ARG A 64 -42.95 -33.72 -4.51
N LYS A 65 -43.86 -34.64 -4.17
CA LYS A 65 -45.16 -34.75 -4.85
C LYS A 65 -46.01 -33.50 -4.66
N GLU A 66 -45.99 -32.91 -3.47
CA GLU A 66 -46.70 -31.65 -3.19
C GLU A 66 -46.08 -30.47 -3.94
N LEU A 67 -44.75 -30.35 -3.96
CA LEU A 67 -44.06 -29.32 -4.75
C LEU A 67 -44.36 -29.44 -6.25
N ILE A 68 -44.46 -30.66 -6.79
CA ILE A 68 -44.86 -30.89 -8.19
C ILE A 68 -46.31 -30.48 -8.41
N ARG A 69 -47.23 -30.78 -7.48
CA ARG A 69 -48.64 -30.36 -7.58
C ARG A 69 -48.81 -28.83 -7.49
N LEU A 70 -48.03 -28.16 -6.64
CA LEU A 70 -47.92 -26.70 -6.56
C LEU A 70 -47.40 -26.13 -7.89
N LYS A 71 -46.29 -26.66 -8.41
CA LYS A 71 -45.69 -26.20 -9.68
C LYS A 71 -46.59 -26.43 -10.89
N GLN A 72 -47.40 -27.49 -10.89
CA GLN A 72 -48.35 -27.81 -11.96
C GLN A 72 -49.70 -27.06 -11.82
N GLY A 73 -49.91 -26.29 -10.75
CA GLY A 73 -51.11 -25.48 -10.56
C GLY A 73 -52.39 -26.28 -10.25
N ILE A 74 -52.27 -27.53 -9.80
CA ILE A 74 -53.41 -28.40 -9.45
C ILE A 74 -53.95 -28.07 -8.03
N ILE A 75 -53.15 -27.40 -7.21
CA ILE A 75 -53.49 -26.88 -5.88
C ILE A 75 -53.07 -25.41 -5.85
N GLN A 76 -53.94 -24.51 -5.41
CA GLN A 76 -53.62 -23.08 -5.32
C GLN A 76 -52.91 -22.71 -3.99
N GLU A 77 -53.17 -23.43 -2.89
CA GLU A 77 -52.52 -23.18 -1.57
C GLU A 77 -52.35 -24.49 -0.77
N SER A 78 -51.24 -24.61 -0.03
CA SER A 78 -51.01 -25.72 0.92
C SER A 78 -51.48 -25.32 2.33
N GLU A 79 -52.17 -26.21 3.05
CA GLU A 79 -52.64 -25.96 4.44
C GLU A 79 -51.50 -25.77 5.48
N ILE A 80 -50.23 -25.93 5.10
CA ILE A 80 -49.05 -25.84 5.99
C ILE A 80 -48.19 -24.60 5.69
N ILE A 81 -48.29 -24.02 4.49
CA ILE A 81 -47.52 -22.86 4.07
C ILE A 81 -48.51 -21.77 3.69
N HIS A 82 -48.81 -20.87 4.63
CA HIS A 82 -49.57 -19.65 4.40
C HIS A 82 -48.62 -18.62 3.77
N GLU A 83 -48.85 -18.29 2.49
CA GLU A 83 -48.15 -17.21 1.81
C GLU A 83 -49.06 -15.97 1.85
N GLU A 84 -49.03 -15.24 2.97
CA GLU A 84 -49.69 -13.92 3.05
C GLU A 84 -49.00 -13.00 2.04
N GLN A 85 -49.67 -12.70 0.93
CA GLN A 85 -49.22 -11.64 0.03
C GLN A 85 -49.34 -10.30 0.75
N PRO A 86 -48.25 -9.57 1.02
CA PRO A 86 -48.33 -8.30 1.71
C PRO A 86 -49.02 -7.28 0.81
N GLU A 87 -50.14 -6.73 1.27
CA GLU A 87 -50.81 -5.61 0.58
C GLU A 87 -49.80 -4.46 0.37
N GLU A 88 -49.71 -3.95 -0.86
CA GLU A 88 -48.82 -2.84 -1.20
C GLU A 88 -49.25 -1.55 -0.48
N ILE A 89 -48.62 -1.26 0.66
CA ILE A 89 -48.80 -0.01 1.39
C ILE A 89 -48.37 1.15 0.48
N LYS A 90 -49.34 1.91 -0.05
CA LYS A 90 -49.07 3.16 -0.77
C LYS A 90 -48.55 4.22 0.20
N LEU A 91 -47.25 4.21 0.44
CA LEU A 91 -46.56 5.14 1.34
C LEU A 91 -46.67 6.58 0.81
N SER A 92 -47.06 7.51 1.69
CA SER A 92 -47.05 8.96 1.45
C SER A 92 -45.62 9.46 1.17
N PHE A 93 -45.47 10.60 0.48
CA PHE A 93 -44.16 11.12 0.06
C PHE A 93 -43.17 11.27 1.23
N PHE A 94 -43.64 11.74 2.39
CA PHE A 94 -42.82 11.83 3.61
C PHE A 94 -42.48 10.47 4.22
N GLN A 95 -43.35 9.47 4.09
CA GLN A 95 -43.07 8.10 4.54
C GLN A 95 -42.04 7.42 3.62
N LYS A 96 -42.03 7.72 2.31
CA LYS A 96 -41.00 7.25 1.38
C LYS A 96 -39.63 7.83 1.71
N ILE A 97 -39.56 9.11 2.08
CA ILE A 97 -38.32 9.77 2.52
C ILE A 97 -37.82 9.12 3.82
N GLY A 98 -38.70 8.93 4.80
CA GLY A 98 -38.35 8.25 6.06
C GLY A 98 -37.87 6.81 5.85
N ASN A 99 -38.51 6.06 4.95
CA ASN A 99 -38.11 4.69 4.61
C ASN A 99 -36.78 4.63 3.86
N PHE A 100 -36.54 5.61 2.97
CA PHE A 100 -35.27 5.75 2.27
C PHE A 100 -34.12 5.99 3.25
N PHE A 101 -34.28 6.90 4.21
CA PHE A 101 -33.29 7.09 5.27
C PHE A 101 -33.16 5.83 6.14
N TYR A 102 -34.25 5.14 6.48
CA TYR A 102 -34.22 3.91 7.28
C TYR A 102 -33.39 2.78 6.65
N HIS A 103 -33.58 2.52 5.36
CA HIS A 103 -32.83 1.47 4.64
C HIS A 103 -31.45 1.95 4.17
N SER A 104 -31.29 3.23 3.87
CA SER A 104 -30.05 3.77 3.32
C SER A 104 -29.11 4.36 4.37
N LYS A 105 -29.39 4.26 5.67
CA LYS A 105 -28.53 4.78 6.77
C LYS A 105 -27.04 4.52 6.56
N TRP A 106 -26.67 3.29 6.23
CA TRP A 106 -25.28 2.90 6.01
C TRP A 106 -24.71 3.47 4.70
N TRP A 107 -25.49 3.49 3.62
CA TRP A 107 -25.09 4.08 2.34
C TRP A 107 -24.99 5.61 2.41
N LEU A 108 -25.86 6.26 3.17
CA LEU A 108 -25.84 7.69 3.42
C LEU A 108 -24.65 8.06 4.31
N GLY A 109 -24.37 7.26 5.35
CA GLY A 109 -23.17 7.43 6.18
C GLY A 109 -21.89 7.26 5.37
N MET A 110 -21.82 6.24 4.50
CA MET A 110 -20.69 6.04 3.59
C MET A 110 -20.55 7.20 2.59
N GLY A 111 -21.65 7.62 1.96
CA GLY A 111 -21.66 8.74 1.02
C GLY A 111 -21.23 10.05 1.67
N LEU A 112 -21.68 10.30 2.90
CA LEU A 112 -21.25 11.45 3.70
C LEU A 112 -19.76 11.38 4.03
N ALA A 113 -19.24 10.21 4.44
CA ALA A 113 -17.83 10.03 4.72
C ALA A 113 -16.95 10.25 3.47
N VAL A 114 -17.36 9.71 2.32
CA VAL A 114 -16.68 9.94 1.04
C VAL A 114 -16.72 11.42 0.66
N ALA A 115 -17.87 12.09 0.81
CA ALA A 115 -17.97 13.52 0.55
C ALA A 115 -17.04 14.34 1.44
N PHE A 116 -16.94 14.01 2.74
CA PHE A 116 -15.98 14.63 3.64
C PHE A 116 -14.52 14.41 3.22
N ILE A 117 -14.16 13.18 2.81
CA ILE A 117 -12.82 12.89 2.30
C ILE A 117 -12.53 13.69 1.04
N VAL A 118 -13.48 13.77 0.09
CA VAL A 118 -13.31 14.54 -1.15
C VAL A 118 -13.13 16.03 -0.84
N VAL A 119 -13.94 16.60 0.04
CA VAL A 119 -13.80 18.00 0.47
C VAL A 119 -12.45 18.21 1.16
N PHE A 120 -12.06 17.33 2.07
CA PHE A 120 -10.78 17.40 2.76
C PHE A 120 -9.59 17.33 1.78
N LEU A 121 -9.61 16.39 0.84
CA LEU A 121 -8.58 16.27 -0.19
C LEU A 121 -8.54 17.49 -1.11
N THR A 122 -9.70 18.05 -1.47
CA THR A 122 -9.77 19.26 -2.31
C THR A 122 -9.19 20.47 -1.59
N ILE A 123 -9.57 20.69 -0.32
CA ILE A 123 -8.99 21.77 0.51
C ILE A 123 -7.48 21.55 0.67
N SER A 124 -7.06 20.32 0.95
CA SER A 124 -5.64 19.97 1.08
C SER A 124 -4.85 20.19 -0.21
N LEU A 125 -5.45 19.93 -1.38
CA LEU A 125 -4.81 20.12 -2.68
C LEU A 125 -4.72 21.61 -3.06
N VAL A 126 -5.76 22.40 -2.77
CA VAL A 126 -5.80 23.85 -3.04
C VAL A 126 -4.86 24.61 -2.11
N ASN A 127 -4.80 24.22 -0.83
CA ASN A 127 -3.95 24.88 0.16
C ASN A 127 -2.50 24.37 0.17
N LYS A 128 -2.15 23.40 -0.69
CA LYS A 128 -0.76 22.93 -0.75
C LYS A 128 0.11 24.07 -1.29
N PRO A 129 1.11 24.56 -0.53
CA PRO A 129 2.00 25.60 -1.03
C PRO A 129 2.67 25.09 -2.30
N ARG A 130 2.44 25.80 -3.40
CA ARG A 130 3.10 25.52 -4.68
C ARG A 130 4.36 26.37 -4.71
N PRO A 131 5.55 25.79 -4.84
CA PRO A 131 6.75 26.61 -4.96
C PRO A 131 6.66 27.50 -6.20
N ASP A 132 7.17 28.71 -6.10
CA ASP A 132 7.31 29.65 -7.23
C ASP A 132 8.31 29.13 -8.25
N MET A 133 9.34 28.40 -7.78
CA MET A 133 10.38 27.82 -8.61
C MET A 133 10.84 26.47 -8.05
N ILE A 134 11.13 25.54 -8.95
CA ILE A 134 11.73 24.24 -8.63
C ILE A 134 13.12 24.21 -9.24
N ILE A 135 14.12 23.83 -8.44
CA ILE A 135 15.51 23.71 -8.88
C ILE A 135 15.96 22.27 -8.70
N LEU A 136 16.55 21.69 -9.75
CA LEU A 136 17.11 20.34 -9.67
C LEU A 136 18.51 20.40 -9.08
N PHE A 137 18.76 19.59 -8.05
CA PHE A 137 20.08 19.44 -7.46
C PHE A 137 20.59 18.02 -7.70
N ILE A 138 21.50 17.86 -8.66
CA ILE A 138 21.99 16.56 -9.15
C ILE A 138 23.44 16.36 -8.71
N ALA A 139 23.62 16.00 -7.43
CA ALA A 139 24.90 15.62 -6.83
C ALA A 139 24.66 15.00 -5.44
N GLU A 140 25.57 14.16 -4.95
CA GLU A 140 25.58 13.71 -3.54
C GLU A 140 26.19 14.80 -2.65
N ASN A 141 25.41 15.86 -2.38
CA ASN A 141 25.80 16.95 -1.48
C ASN A 141 24.59 17.44 -0.67
N GLN A 142 24.26 16.67 0.38
CA GLN A 142 23.12 16.95 1.25
C GLN A 142 23.33 18.23 2.06
N THR A 143 24.57 18.54 2.46
CA THR A 143 24.86 19.75 3.25
C THR A 143 24.54 21.02 2.47
N VAL A 144 24.91 21.10 1.19
CA VAL A 144 24.55 22.25 0.36
C VAL A 144 23.05 22.23 -0.01
N CYS A 145 22.44 21.07 -0.26
CA CYS A 145 21.06 21.03 -0.74
C CYS A 145 19.98 21.14 0.36
N GLU A 146 20.17 20.50 1.52
CA GLU A 146 19.13 20.36 2.55
C GLU A 146 19.49 21.07 3.87
N GLU A 147 20.78 21.17 4.21
CA GLU A 147 21.22 21.74 5.49
C GLU A 147 21.59 23.22 5.40
N SER A 148 21.68 23.77 4.19
CA SER A 148 22.04 25.16 3.93
C SER A 148 20.83 26.08 3.79
N ALA A 149 21.08 27.39 3.70
CA ALA A 149 20.10 28.40 3.35
C ALA A 149 19.99 28.65 1.83
N LEU A 150 20.35 27.67 0.98
CA LEU A 150 20.35 27.81 -0.48
C LEU A 150 18.96 28.16 -1.03
N ASP A 151 17.91 27.54 -0.49
CA ASP A 151 16.52 27.83 -0.85
C ASP A 151 16.16 29.31 -0.61
N LYS A 152 16.52 29.84 0.57
CA LYS A 152 16.27 31.23 0.96
C LYS A 152 17.12 32.22 0.17
N TYR A 153 18.38 31.88 -0.06
CA TYR A 153 19.28 32.68 -0.89
C TYR A 153 18.68 32.86 -2.29
N ILE A 154 18.24 31.76 -2.92
CA ILE A 154 17.65 31.82 -4.25
C ILE A 154 16.27 32.51 -4.23
N ALA A 155 15.45 32.24 -3.21
CA ALA A 155 14.15 32.89 -3.03
C ALA A 155 14.27 34.41 -2.94
N SER A 156 15.37 34.95 -2.40
CA SER A 156 15.60 36.39 -2.32
C SER A 156 15.66 37.10 -3.68
N PHE A 157 15.93 36.36 -4.76
CA PHE A 157 15.98 36.89 -6.13
C PHE A 157 14.69 36.64 -6.93
N SER A 158 13.80 35.77 -6.43
CA SER A 158 12.54 35.41 -7.08
C SER A 158 11.40 36.30 -6.65
N ASP A 159 10.50 36.58 -7.60
CA ASP A 159 9.22 37.21 -7.33
C ASP A 159 8.18 36.15 -6.87
N ASP A 160 7.11 36.59 -6.21
CA ASP A 160 5.93 35.77 -5.91
C ASP A 160 5.16 35.52 -7.22
N ASN A 161 5.42 34.37 -7.84
CA ASN A 161 4.87 33.98 -9.13
C ASN A 161 3.49 33.34 -9.00
N ASN A 162 3.17 32.77 -7.83
CA ASN A 162 1.91 32.08 -7.57
C ASN A 162 0.84 32.98 -6.89
N ASN A 163 1.21 34.21 -6.51
CA ASN A 163 0.41 35.22 -5.82
C ASN A 163 -0.15 34.75 -4.46
N ASN A 164 0.59 33.92 -3.73
CA ASN A 164 0.19 33.42 -2.41
C ASN A 164 0.72 34.30 -1.26
N GLY A 165 1.53 35.32 -1.55
CA GLY A 165 2.13 36.24 -0.58
C GLY A 165 3.47 35.78 0.00
N GLU A 166 4.02 34.64 -0.42
CA GLU A 166 5.29 34.08 0.03
C GLU A 166 6.13 33.55 -1.15
N THR A 167 7.36 34.02 -1.30
CA THR A 167 8.29 33.45 -2.30
C THR A 167 8.87 32.13 -1.78
N LEU A 168 8.52 31.02 -2.42
CA LEU A 168 8.99 29.68 -2.06
C LEU A 168 9.79 29.04 -3.20
N VAL A 169 11.04 28.68 -2.93
CA VAL A 169 11.87 27.89 -3.85
C VAL A 169 12.00 26.47 -3.32
N SER A 170 11.74 25.47 -4.18
CA SER A 170 11.89 24.07 -3.83
C SER A 170 13.14 23.49 -4.49
N LEU A 171 14.07 23.00 -3.68
CA LEU A 171 15.23 22.24 -4.13
C LEU A 171 14.84 20.76 -4.23
N TYR A 172 14.89 20.21 -5.44
CA TYR A 172 14.61 18.80 -5.69
C TYR A 172 15.92 18.01 -5.75
N TYR A 173 16.22 17.33 -4.66
CA TYR A 173 17.48 16.63 -4.44
C TYR A 173 17.52 15.25 -5.13
N ILE A 174 18.50 15.07 -6.02
CA ILE A 174 18.82 13.82 -6.71
C ILE A 174 20.28 13.47 -6.35
N PRO A 175 20.50 12.59 -5.34
CA PRO A 175 21.83 12.24 -4.85
C PRO A 175 22.55 11.29 -5.82
N TYR A 176 22.92 11.79 -6.99
CA TYR A 176 23.66 11.00 -7.97
C TYR A 176 25.10 10.78 -7.50
N THR A 177 25.54 9.53 -7.56
CA THR A 177 26.88 9.07 -7.19
C THR A 177 27.47 8.18 -8.27
N ASP A 178 28.75 7.86 -8.15
CA ASP A 178 29.44 6.82 -8.92
C ASP A 178 29.15 5.40 -8.40
N ASN A 179 28.34 5.24 -7.36
CA ASN A 179 27.96 3.95 -6.81
C ASN A 179 26.60 3.50 -7.35
N PRO A 180 26.54 2.51 -8.28
CA PRO A 180 25.30 2.07 -8.89
C PRO A 180 24.29 1.52 -7.87
N GLN A 181 24.76 0.86 -6.81
CA GLN A 181 23.89 0.30 -5.77
C GLN A 181 23.21 1.40 -4.96
N LYS A 182 23.94 2.49 -4.64
CA LYS A 182 23.35 3.68 -3.99
C LYS A 182 22.34 4.37 -4.91
N ASN A 183 22.68 4.54 -6.17
CA ASN A 183 21.78 5.17 -7.15
C ASN A 183 20.49 4.38 -7.31
N TYR A 184 20.59 3.06 -7.41
CA TYR A 184 19.45 2.14 -7.47
C TYR A 184 18.58 2.25 -6.20
N ALA A 185 19.21 2.18 -5.02
CA ALA A 185 18.49 2.29 -3.74
C ALA A 185 17.75 3.62 -3.58
N ASN A 186 18.29 4.71 -4.13
CA ASN A 186 17.70 6.05 -4.08
C ASN A 186 16.75 6.37 -5.25
N GLY A 187 16.57 5.44 -6.19
CA GLY A 187 15.71 5.62 -7.37
C GLY A 187 16.18 6.75 -8.29
N VAL A 188 17.49 6.99 -8.36
CA VAL A 188 18.07 8.15 -9.05
C VAL A 188 17.67 8.20 -10.52
N ASP A 189 17.77 7.09 -11.25
CA ASP A 189 17.45 7.04 -12.68
C ASP A 189 15.99 7.40 -12.96
N THR A 190 15.08 6.95 -12.09
CA THR A 190 13.64 7.23 -12.23
C THR A 190 13.36 8.71 -11.97
N LYS A 191 13.94 9.28 -10.90
CA LYS A 191 13.81 10.70 -10.56
C LYS A 191 14.39 11.58 -11.67
N LEU A 192 15.62 11.29 -12.10
CA LEU A 192 16.30 12.04 -13.15
C LEU A 192 15.51 12.01 -14.45
N THR A 193 15.04 10.83 -14.86
CA THR A 193 14.22 10.69 -16.09
C THR A 193 12.92 11.48 -15.98
N ALA A 194 12.21 11.41 -14.85
CA ALA A 194 10.96 12.14 -14.66
C ALA A 194 11.17 13.66 -14.76
N GLU A 195 12.17 14.18 -14.06
CA GLU A 195 12.44 15.61 -13.98
C GLU A 195 13.03 16.20 -15.27
N LEU A 196 13.93 15.46 -15.95
CA LEU A 196 14.45 15.87 -17.26
C LEU A 196 13.38 15.85 -18.36
N GLN A 197 12.27 15.15 -18.15
CA GLN A 197 11.09 15.14 -19.03
C GLN A 197 9.97 16.10 -18.57
N SER A 198 10.18 16.81 -17.46
CA SER A 198 9.32 17.90 -16.98
C SER A 198 9.82 19.27 -17.44
N ALA A 199 8.88 20.20 -17.63
CA ALA A 199 9.13 21.61 -17.94
C ALA A 199 9.13 22.51 -16.69
N ASP A 200 8.97 21.93 -15.49
CA ASP A 200 8.74 22.69 -14.26
C ASP A 200 10.04 23.18 -13.59
N SER A 201 11.21 22.66 -13.99
CA SER A 201 12.51 23.10 -13.49
C SER A 201 13.52 23.32 -14.63
N VAL A 202 14.09 24.52 -14.68
CA VAL A 202 15.09 24.91 -15.70
C VAL A 202 16.48 25.07 -15.11
N ILE A 203 16.61 25.60 -13.90
CA ILE A 203 17.90 25.75 -13.21
C ILE A 203 18.32 24.42 -12.60
N VAL A 204 19.57 24.03 -12.86
CA VAL A 204 20.15 22.77 -12.38
C VAL A 204 21.47 23.05 -11.67
N PHE A 205 21.58 22.59 -10.42
CA PHE A 205 22.86 22.41 -9.73
C PHE A 205 23.41 21.04 -10.09
N GLY A 206 24.67 21.00 -10.50
CA GLY A 206 25.39 19.77 -10.83
C GLY A 206 26.83 19.82 -10.34
N ASN A 207 27.49 18.68 -10.42
CA ASN A 207 28.92 18.55 -10.17
C ASN A 207 29.63 17.92 -11.38
N ASN A 208 30.92 17.67 -11.26
CA ASN A 208 31.73 17.08 -12.33
C ASN A 208 31.23 15.71 -12.86
N LYS A 209 30.28 15.05 -12.19
CA LYS A 209 29.70 13.77 -12.62
C LYS A 209 28.42 13.91 -13.46
N ILE A 210 27.98 15.13 -13.76
CA ILE A 210 26.74 15.35 -14.55
C ILE A 210 26.82 14.69 -15.94
N GLU A 211 28.01 14.63 -16.53
CA GLU A 211 28.25 14.13 -17.88
C GLU A 211 28.11 12.60 -17.97
N ASP A 212 28.15 11.92 -16.81
CA ASP A 212 27.91 10.47 -16.73
C ASP A 212 26.43 10.12 -16.95
N VAL A 213 25.52 11.07 -16.74
CA VAL A 213 24.07 10.82 -16.75
C VAL A 213 23.31 11.53 -17.86
N LEU A 214 23.88 12.59 -18.44
CA LEU A 214 23.27 13.34 -19.52
C LEU A 214 24.32 13.91 -20.46
N ASN A 215 23.91 14.14 -21.71
CA ASN A 215 24.71 14.89 -22.67
C ASN A 215 24.45 16.40 -22.49
N PRO A 216 25.43 17.19 -22.01
CA PRO A 216 25.23 18.61 -21.72
C PRO A 216 24.78 19.42 -22.94
N ASP A 217 25.33 19.14 -24.12
CA ASP A 217 25.01 19.86 -25.36
C ASP A 217 23.53 19.75 -25.77
N ASP A 218 22.89 18.63 -25.39
CA ASP A 218 21.47 18.38 -25.67
C ASP A 218 20.54 18.94 -24.59
N VAL A 219 21.07 19.28 -23.42
CA VAL A 219 20.27 19.60 -22.23
C VAL A 219 20.44 21.05 -21.80
N PHE A 220 21.65 21.60 -21.86
CA PHE A 220 21.98 22.90 -21.28
C PHE A 220 22.24 23.98 -22.33
N VAL A 221 22.04 25.22 -21.90
CA VAL A 221 22.41 26.41 -22.65
C VAL A 221 23.90 26.67 -22.47
N ASP A 222 24.56 27.05 -23.56
CA ASP A 222 25.95 27.51 -23.54
C ASP A 222 26.03 28.91 -22.92
N LEU A 223 26.46 28.97 -21.66
CA LEU A 223 26.56 30.20 -20.87
C LEU A 223 27.71 31.09 -21.34
N SER A 224 28.74 30.53 -21.97
CA SER A 224 29.86 31.32 -22.52
C SER A 224 29.42 32.32 -23.59
N LYS A 225 28.28 32.06 -24.26
CA LYS A 225 27.66 32.98 -25.21
C LYS A 225 26.89 34.12 -24.53
N ILE A 226 26.42 33.90 -23.31
CA ILE A 226 25.61 34.86 -22.54
C ILE A 226 26.51 35.75 -21.67
N TYR A 227 27.53 35.15 -21.06
CA TYR A 227 28.46 35.78 -20.13
C TYR A 227 29.92 35.57 -20.58
N PRO A 228 30.34 36.12 -21.74
CA PRO A 228 31.66 35.85 -22.33
C PRO A 228 32.84 36.33 -21.49
N ASP A 229 32.64 37.38 -20.68
CA ASP A 229 33.70 38.00 -19.87
C ASP A 229 33.75 37.48 -18.42
N ASN A 230 32.91 36.49 -18.08
CA ASN A 230 32.81 35.99 -16.71
C ASN A 230 33.83 34.85 -16.46
N PRO A 231 34.79 35.02 -15.54
CA PRO A 231 35.83 34.02 -15.29
C PRO A 231 35.31 32.72 -14.65
N ASN A 232 34.11 32.75 -14.06
CA ASN A 232 33.47 31.58 -13.46
C ASN A 232 32.65 30.78 -14.48
N VAL A 233 32.57 31.21 -15.73
CA VAL A 233 31.82 30.52 -16.79
C VAL A 233 32.74 29.62 -17.61
N ASP A 234 32.39 28.35 -17.69
CA ASP A 234 33.02 27.35 -18.55
C ASP A 234 31.94 26.61 -19.36
N SER A 235 31.83 26.96 -20.65
CA SER A 235 30.80 26.41 -21.56
C SER A 235 29.39 26.59 -20.98
N TYR A 236 28.72 25.50 -20.60
CA TYR A 236 27.37 25.49 -20.01
C TYR A 236 27.35 25.64 -18.48
N LYS A 237 28.53 25.69 -17.82
CA LYS A 237 28.69 25.71 -16.36
C LYS A 237 28.97 27.13 -15.88
N PHE A 238 28.25 27.58 -14.87
CA PHE A 238 28.71 28.66 -14.00
C PHE A 238 29.23 28.04 -12.70
N MET A 239 30.54 28.06 -12.52
CA MET A 239 31.25 27.42 -11.42
C MET A 239 31.01 28.19 -10.13
N VAL A 240 30.16 27.65 -9.26
CA VAL A 240 29.84 28.28 -7.96
C VAL A 240 30.88 27.97 -6.89
N GLU A 241 31.70 26.93 -7.07
CA GLU A 241 32.79 26.59 -6.14
C GLU A 241 33.85 27.69 -5.98
N ASN A 242 34.00 28.56 -7.00
CA ASN A 242 34.97 29.65 -7.00
C ASN A 242 34.40 30.98 -6.45
N THR A 243 33.17 30.96 -5.94
CA THR A 243 32.42 32.15 -5.51
C THR A 243 32.27 32.19 -3.98
N ASP A 244 31.68 33.26 -3.46
CA ASP A 244 31.36 33.43 -2.05
C ASP A 244 30.02 32.75 -1.63
N ILE A 245 29.43 31.92 -2.52
CA ILE A 245 28.16 31.23 -2.27
C ILE A 245 28.11 30.49 -0.92
N ALA A 246 29.23 29.87 -0.51
CA ALA A 246 29.32 29.14 0.76
C ALA A 246 28.98 30.05 1.96
N GLU A 247 29.46 31.29 1.93
CA GLU A 247 29.20 32.29 2.97
C GLU A 247 27.73 32.75 2.92
N LYS A 248 27.16 32.93 1.72
CA LYS A 248 25.76 33.36 1.54
C LYS A 248 24.75 32.31 2.00
N ILE A 249 25.05 31.02 1.82
CA ILE A 249 24.16 29.92 2.19
C ILE A 249 24.48 29.33 3.59
N GLY A 250 25.50 29.85 4.26
CA GLY A 250 25.84 29.48 5.64
C GLY A 250 26.50 28.11 5.81
N VAL A 251 27.30 27.67 4.84
CA VAL A 251 28.06 26.39 4.89
C VAL A 251 29.56 26.65 4.82
N ASP A 252 30.38 25.64 5.14
CA ASP A 252 31.82 25.79 4.98
C ASP A 252 32.20 25.74 3.49
N LYS A 253 33.21 26.50 3.07
CA LYS A 253 33.78 26.43 1.70
C LYS A 253 34.22 25.01 1.30
N LYS A 254 34.45 24.13 2.28
CA LYS A 254 34.77 22.72 2.03
C LYS A 254 33.58 21.90 1.53
N ASP A 255 32.37 22.35 1.79
CA ASP A 255 31.12 21.67 1.43
C ASP A 255 30.69 22.07 0.00
N VAL A 256 31.13 23.23 -0.49
CA VAL A 256 30.98 23.69 -1.89
C VAL A 256 32.20 23.26 -2.72
N LYS A 257 32.38 21.95 -2.88
CA LYS A 257 33.50 21.34 -3.63
C LYS A 257 32.99 20.46 -4.80
N ASP A 258 33.93 19.79 -5.45
CA ASP A 258 33.73 18.78 -6.51
C ASP A 258 33.22 19.34 -7.85
N GLY A 259 33.63 20.57 -8.19
CA GLY A 259 33.20 21.23 -9.41
C GLY A 259 31.72 21.56 -9.37
N LEU A 260 31.21 22.02 -8.21
CA LEU A 260 29.82 22.42 -8.10
C LEU A 260 29.57 23.61 -9.03
N PHE A 261 28.57 23.49 -9.89
CA PHE A 261 28.16 24.51 -10.84
C PHE A 261 26.64 24.62 -10.90
N ILE A 262 26.17 25.74 -11.46
CA ILE A 262 24.79 25.90 -11.92
C ILE A 262 24.75 25.98 -13.43
N ALA A 263 23.70 25.40 -14.02
CA ALA A 263 23.45 25.40 -15.45
C ALA A 263 21.97 25.66 -15.74
N LEU A 264 21.68 26.15 -16.95
CA LEU A 264 20.32 26.38 -17.43
C LEU A 264 19.95 25.35 -18.48
N ARG A 265 18.81 24.68 -18.31
CA ARG A 265 18.28 23.78 -19.32
C ARG A 265 17.77 24.55 -20.54
N GLN A 266 18.12 24.10 -21.74
CA GLN A 266 17.62 24.70 -22.97
C GLN A 266 16.15 24.30 -23.24
N PRO A 267 15.28 25.26 -23.63
CA PRO A 267 13.89 24.96 -23.97
C PRO A 267 13.77 23.97 -25.13
N ARG A 268 13.14 22.83 -24.89
CA ARG A 268 12.97 21.75 -25.88
C ARG A 268 11.62 21.05 -25.71
N LYS A 269 11.22 20.28 -26.72
CA LYS A 269 10.04 19.40 -26.61
C LYS A 269 10.37 18.23 -25.67
N LEU A 270 9.53 18.00 -24.68
CA LEU A 270 9.68 16.94 -23.68
C LEU A 270 8.57 15.89 -23.84
N MET A 271 8.70 14.75 -23.17
CA MET A 271 7.65 13.72 -23.18
C MET A 271 6.35 14.19 -22.52
N TYR A 272 6.44 14.93 -21.40
CA TYR A 272 5.28 15.32 -20.60
C TYR A 272 4.90 16.80 -20.74
N SER A 273 5.60 17.56 -21.58
CA SER A 273 5.38 19.01 -21.73
C SER A 273 5.81 19.54 -23.09
N SER A 274 5.16 20.61 -23.52
CA SER A 274 5.51 21.31 -24.77
C SER A 274 6.78 22.15 -24.60
N LYS A 275 7.40 22.48 -25.74
CA LYS A 275 8.51 23.43 -25.78
C LYS A 275 8.09 24.80 -25.25
N ASP A 276 6.89 25.26 -25.61
CA ASP A 276 6.36 26.57 -25.20
C ASP A 276 6.21 26.66 -23.67
N LYS A 277 5.68 25.61 -23.02
CA LYS A 277 5.59 25.57 -21.55
C LYS A 277 6.98 25.64 -20.90
N MET A 278 7.97 24.93 -21.46
CA MET A 278 9.34 25.01 -20.95
C MET A 278 9.98 26.38 -21.21
N GLN A 279 9.63 27.05 -22.32
CA GLN A 279 10.07 28.41 -22.61
C GLN A 279 9.51 29.42 -21.61
N GLU A 280 8.23 29.31 -21.23
CA GLU A 280 7.62 30.15 -20.18
C GLU A 280 8.36 30.01 -18.84
N THR A 281 8.66 28.77 -18.42
CA THR A 281 9.48 28.52 -17.23
C THR A 281 10.88 29.10 -17.38
N TYR A 282 11.50 28.93 -18.56
CA TYR A 282 12.84 29.44 -18.84
C TYR A 282 12.89 30.96 -18.74
N ASP A 283 11.98 31.69 -19.39
CA ASP A 283 11.97 33.15 -19.41
C ASP A 283 11.76 33.75 -18.01
N ARG A 284 11.03 33.03 -17.16
CA ARG A 284 10.82 33.37 -15.75
C ARG A 284 12.07 33.08 -14.92
N ASP A 285 12.57 31.85 -14.95
CA ASP A 285 13.67 31.39 -14.09
C ASP A 285 15.01 32.00 -14.53
N PHE A 286 15.18 32.35 -15.81
CA PHE A 286 16.37 33.02 -16.33
C PHE A 286 16.64 34.35 -15.61
N LYS A 287 15.60 35.11 -15.25
CA LYS A 287 15.78 36.38 -14.51
C LYS A 287 16.37 36.14 -13.13
N VAL A 288 15.98 35.04 -12.49
CA VAL A 288 16.52 34.66 -11.18
C VAL A 288 17.96 34.17 -11.34
N PHE A 289 18.21 33.33 -12.35
CA PHE A 289 19.55 32.86 -12.69
C PHE A 289 20.51 34.02 -12.97
N ASP A 290 20.10 35.01 -13.75
CA ASP A 290 20.91 36.17 -14.10
C ASP A 290 21.28 37.00 -12.85
N LYS A 291 20.32 37.19 -11.93
CA LYS A 291 20.59 37.84 -10.63
C LYS A 291 21.60 37.04 -9.79
N ILE A 292 21.49 35.72 -9.74
CA ILE A 292 22.44 34.85 -9.03
C ILE A 292 23.84 34.97 -9.64
N VAL A 293 23.95 34.88 -10.96
CA VAL A 293 25.25 35.01 -11.65
C VAL A 293 25.87 36.37 -11.36
N ASN A 294 25.10 37.46 -11.46
CA ASN A 294 25.60 38.80 -11.16
C ASN A 294 26.05 38.93 -9.70
N ASP A 295 25.25 38.48 -8.74
CA ASP A 295 25.55 38.55 -7.30
C ASP A 295 26.77 37.69 -6.87
N LEU A 296 27.06 36.61 -7.59
CA LEU A 296 28.22 35.75 -7.34
C LEU A 296 29.45 36.09 -8.20
N SER A 297 29.34 37.08 -9.08
CA SER A 297 30.44 37.57 -9.93
C SER A 297 31.01 38.90 -9.47
N GLU A 298 30.38 39.55 -8.48
CA GLU A 298 30.89 40.73 -7.76
C GLU A 298 32.00 40.37 -6.77
#